data_AF-A0A4Q4SVZ3-F1
#
_entry.id   AF-A0A4Q4SVZ3-F1
#
_cell.length_a   1.000
_cell.length_b   1.000
_cell.length_c   1.000
_cell.angle_alpha   90.00
_cell.angle_beta   90.00
_cell.angle_gamma   90.00
#
_symmetry.space_group_name_H-M   'P 1'
#
loop_
_entity.id
_entity.type
_entity.pdbx_description
1 polymer ?
#
loop_
_entity_poly.entity_id
_entity_poly.type
_entity_poly.pdbx_seq_one_letter_code
_entity_poly.pdbx_strand_id
1 'polypeptide(L)'
;MATSPENAVKAKYGPSKRTEHFREFVSQPVIAAFAAGGVAGAVSRTVVSPLERLKILFQVQSAGHNEYKLSVGKALAKMWREEGWRGFMAGNGTNCIRIVPYSAVQFGSYNLYKRVGLNFMTYEFVRKYLTPEGDKNPNAGRKLLAGAVSGAVAQTCTYPFDVLRRRFQINTMSGMGYQYKSIGDAVKVIVTQEGIRGLYKGLFPNLLKVAPSMAANWLSFEMTRDFLVGLKPLEPQSPNKASAISSAEWRGPMTWLTTVEAEHVNQKPIVAGKMGIDLDRHHVRSTHRKAPKSDNVYLKLLVKLYAFLARRTEANFNKVVLRRLFMSRMNRPPVSLSRIKGQITKGQEDKTVVVVGTITDDNRLLEVPKMTVAALRFTATARSRILAAGGETLTLDQLALRAPTGSNTLLLRGPKNAREAVKHFGMGPHKHKKPYVQSKGRKFEKARGRRRSRGFKV
;
A
#
# COMPACT_ATOMS: atom_id res chain seq x y z
N MET A 1 -35.43 46.91 -15.74
CA MET A 1 -34.05 46.89 -16.27
C MET A 1 -33.98 45.84 -17.37
N ALA A 2 -33.83 46.27 -18.62
CA ALA A 2 -33.82 45.42 -19.79
C ALA A 2 -32.60 44.48 -19.80
N THR A 3 -32.83 43.17 -19.87
CA THR A 3 -31.78 42.19 -20.14
C THR A 3 -31.25 42.44 -21.55
N SER A 4 -30.01 42.95 -21.66
CA SER A 4 -29.32 43.15 -22.95
C SER A 4 -29.44 41.89 -23.83
N PRO A 5 -29.68 42.02 -25.15
CA PRO A 5 -29.83 40.89 -26.07
C PRO A 5 -28.68 39.87 -25.98
N GLU A 6 -27.47 40.31 -25.65
CA GLU A 6 -26.31 39.45 -25.43
C GLU A 6 -26.47 38.47 -24.26
N ASN A 7 -27.14 38.90 -23.19
CA ASN A 7 -27.38 38.06 -22.01
C ASN A 7 -28.48 37.02 -22.29
N ALA A 8 -29.44 37.34 -23.15
CA ALA A 8 -30.46 36.40 -23.60
C ALA A 8 -29.88 35.32 -24.54
N VAL A 9 -28.91 35.67 -25.39
CA VAL A 9 -28.19 34.71 -26.25
C VAL A 9 -27.28 33.79 -25.42
N LYS A 10 -26.55 34.32 -24.43
CA LYS A 10 -25.75 33.52 -23.47
C LYS A 10 -26.61 32.57 -22.64
N ALA A 11 -27.83 32.95 -22.26
CA ALA A 11 -28.74 32.06 -21.54
C ALA A 11 -29.30 30.92 -22.39
N LYS A 12 -29.39 31.11 -23.72
CA LYS A 12 -29.97 30.13 -24.65
C LYS A 12 -28.94 29.19 -25.30
N TYR A 13 -27.68 29.62 -25.42
CA TYR A 13 -26.57 28.87 -26.03
C TYR A 13 -25.31 28.74 -25.15
N GLY A 14 -25.37 29.18 -23.88
CA GLY A 14 -24.24 29.09 -22.95
C GLY A 14 -23.94 27.67 -22.45
N PRO A 15 -22.72 27.41 -21.98
CA PRO A 15 -22.36 26.13 -21.36
C PRO A 15 -23.31 25.83 -20.18
N SER A 16 -23.79 24.59 -20.06
CA SER A 16 -24.73 24.22 -18.98
C SER A 16 -24.17 24.57 -17.58
N LYS A 17 -25.03 24.87 -16.61
CA LYS A 17 -24.61 25.16 -15.21
C LYS A 17 -23.65 24.12 -14.63
N ARG A 18 -23.78 22.85 -15.05
CA ARG A 18 -22.89 21.75 -14.65
C ARG A 18 -21.47 21.91 -15.22
N THR A 19 -21.35 22.41 -16.44
CA THR A 19 -20.05 22.66 -17.08
C THR A 19 -19.34 23.89 -16.52
N GLU A 20 -20.08 24.93 -16.08
CA GLU A 20 -19.49 26.10 -15.41
C GLU A 20 -18.93 25.73 -14.03
N HIS A 21 -19.70 25.01 -13.22
CA HIS A 21 -19.26 24.56 -11.90
C HIS A 21 -18.05 23.62 -11.97
N PHE A 22 -17.98 22.78 -13.01
CA PHE A 22 -16.83 21.94 -13.28
C PHE A 22 -15.59 22.75 -13.68
N ARG A 23 -15.74 23.78 -14.54
CA ARG A 23 -14.64 24.67 -14.92
C ARG A 23 -14.08 25.42 -13.71
N GLU A 24 -14.96 25.92 -12.85
CA GLU A 24 -14.57 26.61 -11.61
C GLU A 24 -13.82 25.67 -10.65
N PHE A 25 -14.32 24.44 -10.46
CA PHE A 25 -13.65 23.42 -9.64
C PHE A 25 -12.25 23.08 -10.14
N VAL A 26 -12.09 22.86 -11.45
CA VAL A 26 -10.80 22.46 -12.03
C VAL A 26 -9.80 23.62 -12.08
N SER A 27 -10.29 24.87 -12.19
CA SER A 27 -9.44 26.08 -12.23
C SER A 27 -8.86 26.47 -10.86
N GLN A 28 -9.26 25.81 -9.77
CA GLN A 28 -8.69 26.09 -8.45
C GLN A 28 -7.17 25.80 -8.44
N PRO A 29 -6.31 26.70 -7.94
CA PRO A 29 -4.85 26.57 -8.04
C PRO A 29 -4.28 25.23 -7.54
N VAL A 30 -4.88 24.67 -6.47
CA VAL A 30 -4.47 23.38 -5.89
C VAL A 30 -4.86 22.21 -6.79
N ILE A 31 -6.07 22.25 -7.36
CA ILE A 31 -6.61 21.19 -8.22
C ILE A 31 -5.92 21.22 -9.59
N ALA A 32 -5.71 22.42 -10.14
CA ALA A 32 -4.96 22.64 -11.37
C ALA A 32 -3.51 22.16 -11.23
N ALA A 33 -2.81 22.51 -10.13
CA ALA A 33 -1.45 22.05 -9.88
C ALA A 33 -1.38 20.52 -9.68
N PHE A 34 -2.37 19.93 -9.03
CA PHE A 34 -2.44 18.48 -8.84
C PHE A 34 -2.68 17.73 -10.17
N ALA A 35 -3.63 18.19 -10.97
CA ALA A 35 -3.94 17.63 -12.28
C ALA A 35 -2.75 17.82 -13.25
N ALA A 36 -2.17 19.02 -13.29
CA ALA A 36 -0.97 19.31 -14.07
C ALA A 36 0.23 18.45 -13.63
N GLY A 37 0.41 18.22 -12.33
CA GLY A 37 1.44 17.33 -11.81
C GLY A 37 1.24 15.87 -12.21
N GLY A 38 -0.02 15.40 -12.27
CA GLY A 38 -0.37 14.07 -12.74
C GLY A 38 -0.08 13.87 -14.23
N VAL A 39 -0.49 14.83 -15.06
CA VAL A 39 -0.26 14.82 -16.52
C VAL A 39 1.23 14.95 -16.83
N ALA A 40 1.92 15.90 -16.21
CA ALA A 40 3.36 16.11 -16.37
C ALA A 40 4.17 14.87 -16.04
N GLY A 41 3.83 14.21 -14.94
CA GLY A 41 4.49 12.98 -14.54
C GLY A 41 4.24 11.83 -15.52
N ALA A 42 3.06 11.74 -16.14
CA ALA A 42 2.76 10.73 -17.15
C ALA A 42 3.49 10.99 -18.48
N VAL A 43 3.52 12.25 -18.94
CA VAL A 43 4.23 12.65 -20.16
C VAL A 43 5.73 12.43 -20.01
N SER A 44 6.32 12.86 -18.88
CA SER A 44 7.73 12.65 -18.58
C SER A 44 8.14 11.19 -18.67
N ARG A 45 7.36 10.26 -18.06
CA ARG A 45 7.64 8.82 -18.09
C ARG A 45 7.52 8.21 -19.48
N THR A 46 6.63 8.74 -20.30
CA THR A 46 6.46 8.30 -21.69
C THR A 46 7.66 8.71 -22.54
N VAL A 47 8.15 9.94 -22.39
CA VAL A 47 9.34 10.44 -23.10
C VAL A 47 10.58 9.61 -22.76
N VAL A 48 10.76 9.24 -21.48
CA VAL A 48 11.94 8.46 -21.05
C VAL A 48 11.74 6.95 -21.03
N SER A 49 10.60 6.45 -21.51
CA SER A 49 10.28 5.02 -21.51
C SER A 49 11.33 4.14 -22.21
N PRO A 50 11.97 4.53 -23.34
CA PRO A 50 13.00 3.69 -23.96
C PRO A 50 14.22 3.51 -23.05
N LEU A 51 14.66 4.59 -22.40
CA LEU A 51 15.82 4.57 -21.49
C LEU A 51 15.50 3.88 -20.16
N GLU A 52 14.27 4.01 -19.67
CA GLU A 52 13.80 3.29 -18.47
C GLU A 52 13.77 1.78 -18.72
N ARG A 53 13.27 1.36 -19.89
CA ARG A 53 13.27 -0.04 -20.29
C ARG A 53 14.69 -0.56 -20.48
N LEU A 54 15.56 0.19 -21.14
CA LEU A 54 16.96 -0.17 -21.33
C LEU A 54 17.70 -0.36 -19.99
N LYS A 55 17.48 0.54 -19.02
CA LYS A 55 18.01 0.39 -17.65
C LYS A 55 17.62 -0.96 -17.06
N ILE A 56 16.34 -1.32 -17.15
CA ILE A 56 15.82 -2.58 -16.57
C ILE A 56 16.48 -3.77 -17.27
N LEU A 57 16.53 -3.79 -18.60
CA LEU A 57 17.17 -4.90 -19.33
C LEU A 57 18.64 -5.09 -18.91
N PHE A 58 19.40 -3.99 -18.78
CA PHE A 58 20.79 -4.07 -18.32
C PHE A 58 20.94 -4.55 -16.87
N GLN A 59 19.99 -4.22 -15.99
CA GLN A 59 20.02 -4.64 -14.58
C GLN A 59 19.68 -6.12 -14.38
N VAL A 60 18.90 -6.70 -15.30
CA VAL A 60 18.31 -8.04 -15.20
C VAL A 60 19.15 -9.11 -15.89
N GLN A 61 20.04 -8.72 -16.79
CA GLN A 61 20.89 -9.65 -17.53
C GLN A 61 21.77 -10.51 -16.62
N SER A 62 21.69 -11.82 -16.86
CA SER A 62 22.45 -12.82 -16.13
C SER A 62 23.86 -13.03 -16.70
N ALA A 63 24.83 -13.44 -15.87
CA ALA A 63 26.17 -13.84 -16.27
C ALA A 63 26.07 -15.11 -17.13
N GLY A 64 26.11 -14.94 -18.45
CA GLY A 64 26.04 -16.04 -19.43
C GLY A 64 25.42 -15.65 -20.77
N HIS A 65 24.52 -14.68 -20.82
CA HIS A 65 23.94 -14.17 -22.06
C HIS A 65 24.65 -12.87 -22.48
N ASN A 66 25.64 -13.00 -23.38
CA ASN A 66 26.47 -11.89 -23.91
C ASN A 66 25.71 -10.93 -24.86
N GLU A 67 24.40 -11.02 -24.97
CA GLU A 67 23.62 -10.36 -26.03
C GLU A 67 23.58 -8.82 -25.96
N TYR A 68 23.98 -8.21 -24.84
CA TYR A 68 23.80 -6.77 -24.59
C TYR A 68 24.98 -6.11 -23.85
N LYS A 69 26.22 -6.53 -24.09
CA LYS A 69 27.40 -5.63 -23.88
C LYS A 69 27.46 -4.50 -24.91
N LEU A 70 26.31 -4.10 -25.45
CA LEU A 70 26.18 -3.14 -26.52
C LEU A 70 26.18 -1.73 -25.91
N SER A 71 26.77 -0.77 -26.64
CA SER A 71 26.60 0.65 -26.30
C SER A 71 25.12 1.02 -26.31
N VAL A 72 24.73 2.03 -25.54
CA VAL A 72 23.31 2.47 -25.39
C VAL A 72 22.61 2.60 -26.75
N GLY A 73 23.27 3.21 -27.74
CA GLY A 73 22.71 3.36 -29.09
C GLY A 73 22.48 2.03 -29.81
N LYS A 74 23.44 1.09 -29.74
CA LYS A 74 23.29 -0.25 -30.36
C LYS A 74 22.20 -1.07 -29.67
N ALA A 75 22.06 -0.95 -28.35
CA ALA A 75 21.00 -1.62 -27.59
C ALA A 75 19.61 -1.06 -27.92
N LEU A 76 19.47 0.25 -28.04
CA LEU A 76 18.22 0.89 -28.50
C LEU A 76 17.88 0.49 -29.94
N ALA A 77 18.87 0.45 -30.84
CA ALA A 77 18.67 0.00 -32.22
C ALA A 77 18.24 -1.47 -32.32
N LYS A 78 18.81 -2.35 -31.48
CA LYS A 78 18.39 -3.76 -31.37
C LYS A 78 16.94 -3.87 -30.89
N MET A 79 16.58 -3.19 -29.80
CA MET A 79 15.20 -3.15 -29.29
C MET A 79 14.20 -2.64 -30.33
N TRP A 80 14.57 -1.62 -31.11
CA TRP A 80 13.74 -1.10 -32.18
C TRP A 80 13.55 -2.10 -33.31
N ARG A 81 14.61 -2.79 -33.75
CA ARG A 81 14.53 -3.79 -34.82
C ARG A 81 13.77 -5.05 -34.42
N GLU A 82 13.89 -5.49 -33.17
CA GLU A 82 13.29 -6.75 -32.69
C GLU A 82 11.85 -6.59 -32.19
N GLU A 83 11.54 -5.48 -31.50
CA GLU A 83 10.25 -5.30 -30.82
C GLU A 83 9.47 -4.05 -31.29
N GLY A 84 10.11 -3.19 -32.07
CA GLY A 84 9.53 -1.94 -32.56
C GLY A 84 9.10 -0.96 -31.46
N TRP A 85 8.19 -0.05 -31.82
CA TRP A 85 7.66 0.98 -30.94
C TRP A 85 6.97 0.42 -29.68
N ARG A 86 6.26 -0.70 -29.83
CA ARG A 86 5.61 -1.40 -28.70
C ARG A 86 6.64 -1.93 -27.70
N GLY A 87 7.83 -2.31 -28.19
CA GLY A 87 8.98 -2.61 -27.35
C GLY A 87 9.32 -1.44 -26.43
N PHE A 88 9.55 -0.24 -26.95
CA PHE A 88 9.90 0.91 -26.11
C PHE A 88 8.85 1.27 -25.05
N MET A 89 7.57 1.02 -25.34
CA MET A 89 6.47 1.38 -24.45
C MET A 89 6.01 0.26 -23.49
N ALA A 90 6.61 -0.92 -23.55
CA ALA A 90 6.20 -2.04 -22.69
C ALA A 90 6.38 -1.71 -21.20
N GLY A 91 5.29 -1.82 -20.44
CA GLY A 91 5.26 -1.48 -19.01
C GLY A 91 5.12 0.02 -18.69
N ASN A 92 5.13 0.91 -19.69
CA ASN A 92 4.95 2.36 -19.48
C ASN A 92 3.56 2.67 -18.87
N GLY A 93 2.50 2.00 -19.31
CA GLY A 93 1.15 2.19 -18.77
C GLY A 93 1.08 1.96 -17.25
N THR A 94 1.73 0.92 -16.74
CA THR A 94 1.82 0.66 -15.29
C THR A 94 2.60 1.76 -14.56
N ASN A 95 3.64 2.31 -15.18
CA ASN A 95 4.41 3.42 -14.61
C ASN A 95 3.61 4.74 -14.59
N CYS A 96 2.82 5.03 -15.62
CA CYS A 96 1.93 6.19 -15.67
C CYS A 96 0.82 6.07 -14.62
N ILE A 97 0.15 4.92 -14.49
CA ILE A 97 -0.89 4.71 -13.48
C ILE A 97 -0.34 4.89 -12.05
N ARG A 98 0.92 4.51 -11.81
CA ARG A 98 1.57 4.68 -10.51
C ARG A 98 1.79 6.15 -10.13
N ILE A 99 1.81 7.08 -11.09
CA ILE A 99 2.21 8.48 -10.83
C ILE A 99 1.18 9.22 -10.00
N VAL A 100 -0.11 9.02 -10.26
CA VAL A 100 -1.19 9.76 -9.60
C VAL A 100 -1.21 9.51 -8.08
N PRO A 101 -1.22 8.26 -7.58
CA PRO A 101 -1.15 8.02 -6.13
C PRO A 101 0.22 8.35 -5.54
N TYR A 102 1.31 8.17 -6.30
CA TYR A 102 2.67 8.52 -5.83
C TYR A 102 2.82 10.03 -5.60
N SER A 103 2.43 10.84 -6.59
CA SER A 103 2.45 12.30 -6.51
C SER A 103 1.51 12.80 -5.40
N ALA A 104 0.32 12.22 -5.24
CA ALA A 104 -0.60 12.58 -4.15
C ALA A 104 0.02 12.38 -2.76
N VAL A 105 0.68 11.25 -2.54
CA VAL A 105 1.38 10.96 -1.28
C VAL A 105 2.62 11.84 -1.11
N GLN A 106 3.35 12.11 -2.20
CA GLN A 106 4.54 12.96 -2.18
C GLN A 106 4.21 14.42 -1.86
N PHE A 107 3.18 14.99 -2.47
CA PHE A 107 2.71 16.35 -2.20
C PHE A 107 2.05 16.47 -0.81
N GLY A 108 1.24 15.49 -0.39
CA GLY A 108 0.69 15.45 0.97
C GLY A 108 1.76 15.31 2.06
N SER A 109 2.91 14.72 1.71
CA SER A 109 4.06 14.57 2.61
C SER A 109 5.14 15.63 2.40
N TYR A 110 4.95 16.63 1.52
CA TYR A 110 5.99 17.59 1.15
C TYR A 110 6.44 18.47 2.33
N ASN A 111 5.54 18.69 3.30
CA ASN A 111 5.88 19.34 4.58
C ASN A 111 6.68 18.43 5.54
N LEU A 112 6.70 17.12 5.31
CA LEU A 112 7.48 16.12 6.07
C LEU A 112 8.83 15.79 5.41
N TYR A 113 8.94 15.92 4.08
CA TYR A 113 10.09 15.45 3.30
C TYR A 113 11.31 16.38 3.27
N LYS A 114 11.31 17.48 4.02
CA LYS A 114 12.52 18.30 4.27
C LYS A 114 13.62 17.54 5.05
N ARG A 115 13.53 16.21 5.19
CA ARG A 115 14.42 15.32 5.96
C ARG A 115 14.86 14.08 5.18
N VAL A 116 15.53 14.25 4.04
CA VAL A 116 16.39 13.18 3.48
C VAL A 116 17.81 13.73 3.40
N GLY A 117 18.55 13.54 4.49
CA GLY A 117 19.82 14.22 4.79
C GLY A 117 20.96 14.00 3.78
N LEU A 118 20.85 13.07 2.83
CA LEU A 118 21.92 12.85 1.83
C LEU A 118 21.91 13.90 0.71
N ASN A 119 20.73 14.22 0.16
CA ASN A 119 20.62 15.22 -0.91
C ASN A 119 20.95 16.63 -0.41
N PHE A 120 20.61 16.95 0.84
CA PHE A 120 20.90 18.24 1.44
C PHE A 120 22.41 18.42 1.74
N MET A 121 23.08 17.40 2.25
CA MET A 121 24.53 17.43 2.51
C MET A 121 25.36 17.58 1.23
N THR A 122 25.01 16.84 0.17
CA THR A 122 25.72 16.96 -1.11
C THR A 122 25.35 18.25 -1.85
N TYR A 123 24.11 18.74 -1.73
CA TYR A 123 23.69 20.03 -2.30
C TYR A 123 24.43 21.21 -1.64
N GLU A 124 24.54 21.25 -0.31
CA GLU A 124 25.31 22.29 0.40
C GLU A 124 26.82 22.19 0.09
N PHE A 125 27.38 20.98 0.00
CA PHE A 125 28.78 20.78 -0.37
C PHE A 125 29.08 21.25 -1.80
N VAL A 126 28.24 20.90 -2.78
CA VAL A 126 28.38 21.31 -4.19
C VAL A 126 28.10 22.81 -4.36
N ARG A 127 27.16 23.38 -3.61
CA ARG A 127 26.88 24.83 -3.56
C ARG A 127 28.07 25.64 -3.09
N LYS A 128 28.87 25.12 -2.14
CA LYS A 128 30.10 25.74 -1.64
C LYS A 128 31.21 25.82 -2.69
N TYR A 129 31.24 24.90 -3.65
CA TYR A 129 32.22 24.92 -4.76
C TYR A 129 31.72 25.65 -6.01
N LEU A 130 30.42 25.71 -6.26
CA LEU A 130 29.82 26.36 -7.45
C LEU A 130 29.37 27.82 -7.24
N THR A 131 29.41 28.33 -6.01
CA THR A 131 29.05 29.71 -5.67
C THR A 131 30.22 30.37 -4.93
N PRO A 132 31.00 31.27 -5.56
CA PRO A 132 31.98 32.10 -4.86
C PRO A 132 31.28 32.97 -3.81
N GLU A 133 31.98 33.27 -2.70
CA GLU A 133 31.45 34.10 -1.61
C GLU A 133 31.05 35.48 -2.12
N GLY A 134 29.74 35.76 -2.21
CA GLY A 134 29.23 37.09 -2.57
C GLY A 134 27.88 37.12 -3.28
N ASP A 135 27.45 36.04 -3.94
CA ASP A 135 26.25 36.08 -4.80
C ASP A 135 25.02 35.44 -4.12
N LYS A 136 24.10 36.29 -3.62
CA LYS A 136 22.92 35.84 -2.85
C LYS A 136 21.85 35.16 -3.71
N ASN A 137 21.94 35.24 -5.05
CA ASN A 137 20.97 34.64 -5.99
C ASN A 137 21.66 33.94 -7.18
N PRO A 138 22.07 32.67 -7.05
CA PRO A 138 22.62 31.94 -8.19
C PRO A 138 21.56 31.80 -9.30
N ASN A 139 21.95 32.13 -10.53
CA ASN A 139 21.17 31.96 -11.77
C ASN A 139 20.52 30.55 -11.83
N ALA A 140 19.29 30.45 -12.35
CA ALA A 140 18.49 29.22 -12.39
C ALA A 140 19.27 28.03 -12.99
N GLY A 141 20.12 28.28 -14.00
CA GLY A 141 20.99 27.26 -14.59
C GLY A 141 22.04 26.69 -13.62
N ARG A 142 22.64 27.51 -12.75
CA ARG A 142 23.63 27.06 -11.75
C ARG A 142 22.96 26.22 -10.66
N LYS A 143 21.75 26.58 -10.23
CA LYS A 143 20.95 25.79 -9.27
C LYS A 143 20.57 24.43 -9.86
N LEU A 144 20.22 24.40 -11.16
CA LEU A 144 19.89 23.18 -11.88
C LEU A 144 21.10 22.25 -12.03
N LEU A 145 22.27 22.80 -12.38
CA LEU A 145 23.53 22.06 -12.45
C LEU A 145 23.95 21.50 -11.09
N ALA A 146 23.88 22.30 -10.03
CA ALA A 146 24.19 21.84 -8.66
C ALA A 146 23.26 20.70 -8.22
N GLY A 147 21.96 20.81 -8.51
CA GLY A 147 20.98 19.74 -8.24
C GLY A 147 21.20 18.49 -9.08
N ALA A 148 21.61 18.63 -10.35
CA ALA A 148 21.92 17.51 -11.23
C ALA A 148 23.18 16.75 -10.77
N VAL A 149 24.24 17.46 -10.39
CA VAL A 149 25.48 16.88 -9.87
C VAL A 149 25.23 16.19 -8.52
N SER A 150 24.52 16.83 -7.59
CA SER A 150 24.18 16.20 -6.31
C SER A 150 23.31 14.95 -6.50
N GLY A 151 22.35 15.00 -7.43
CA GLY A 151 21.51 13.87 -7.79
C GLY A 151 22.29 12.71 -8.42
N ALA A 152 23.27 13.02 -9.28
CA ALA A 152 24.14 12.03 -9.91
C ALA A 152 25.05 11.33 -8.90
N VAL A 153 25.63 12.09 -7.95
CA VAL A 153 26.45 11.54 -6.85
C VAL A 153 25.58 10.66 -5.95
N ALA A 154 24.41 11.13 -5.52
CA ALA A 154 23.49 10.36 -4.70
C ALA A 154 23.04 9.07 -5.40
N GLN A 155 22.72 9.13 -6.70
CA GLN A 155 22.41 7.95 -7.49
C GLN A 155 23.58 6.99 -7.57
N THR A 156 24.80 7.47 -7.78
CA THR A 156 25.99 6.63 -7.86
C THR A 156 26.23 5.89 -6.55
N CYS A 157 26.11 6.57 -5.40
CA CYS A 157 26.27 5.93 -4.08
C CYS A 157 25.17 4.90 -3.78
N THR A 158 23.93 5.16 -4.21
CA THR A 158 22.78 4.28 -3.92
C THR A 158 22.55 3.21 -4.98
N TYR A 159 23.23 3.30 -6.13
CA TYR A 159 23.00 2.43 -7.28
C TYR A 159 23.14 0.92 -7.01
N PRO A 160 24.10 0.45 -6.20
CA PRO A 160 24.22 -0.98 -5.89
C PRO A 160 22.94 -1.58 -5.28
N PHE A 161 22.25 -0.81 -4.43
CA PHE A 161 20.99 -1.24 -3.82
C PHE A 161 19.83 -1.27 -4.83
N ASP A 162 19.84 -0.36 -5.80
CA ASP A 162 18.89 -0.30 -6.90
C ASP A 162 18.98 -1.57 -7.78
N VAL A 163 20.20 -2.02 -8.10
CA VAL A 163 20.44 -3.26 -8.86
C VAL A 163 19.96 -4.48 -8.08
N LEU A 164 20.35 -4.59 -6.80
CA LEU A 164 19.93 -5.70 -5.95
C LEU A 164 18.41 -5.81 -5.87
N ARG A 165 17.71 -4.70 -5.60
CA ARG A 165 16.24 -4.66 -5.52
C ARG A 165 15.59 -5.22 -6.79
N ARG A 166 16.07 -4.81 -7.96
CA ARG A 166 15.49 -5.22 -9.25
C ARG A 166 15.71 -6.71 -9.52
N ARG A 167 16.89 -7.23 -9.20
CA ARG A 167 17.18 -8.66 -9.33
C ARG A 167 16.35 -9.53 -8.36
N PHE A 168 16.15 -9.06 -7.12
CA PHE A 168 15.26 -9.75 -6.17
C PHE A 168 13.79 -9.74 -6.61
N GLN A 169 13.31 -8.69 -7.27
CA GLN A 169 11.94 -8.65 -7.80
C GLN A 169 11.70 -9.71 -8.89
N ILE A 170 12.75 -10.09 -9.62
CA ILE A 170 12.68 -11.02 -10.75
C ILE A 170 13.01 -12.45 -10.33
N ASN A 171 13.78 -12.64 -9.24
CA ASN A 171 14.01 -13.94 -8.61
C ASN A 171 12.69 -14.66 -8.21
N THR A 172 11.60 -13.92 -7.98
CA THR A 172 10.27 -14.49 -7.70
C THR A 172 9.54 -15.06 -8.94
N MET A 173 10.09 -14.90 -10.16
CA MET A 173 9.52 -15.43 -11.40
C MET A 173 10.22 -16.75 -11.77
N SER A 174 9.50 -17.86 -11.60
CA SER A 174 9.99 -19.22 -11.88
C SER A 174 10.40 -19.40 -13.34
N GLY A 175 11.64 -19.86 -13.55
CA GLY A 175 12.12 -20.41 -14.83
C GLY A 175 13.33 -19.72 -15.47
N MET A 176 13.74 -18.53 -15.02
CA MET A 176 14.85 -17.78 -15.67
C MET A 176 15.62 -16.81 -14.73
N GLY A 177 15.53 -16.98 -13.42
CA GLY A 177 16.05 -16.02 -12.44
C GLY A 177 17.07 -16.59 -11.46
N TYR A 178 18.10 -15.79 -11.17
CA TYR A 178 19.10 -16.01 -10.13
C TYR A 178 18.51 -16.39 -8.77
N GLN A 179 18.86 -17.55 -8.21
CA GLN A 179 18.43 -17.93 -6.85
C GLN A 179 19.34 -17.35 -5.77
N TYR A 180 18.98 -16.16 -5.27
CA TYR A 180 19.66 -15.56 -4.12
C TYR A 180 18.99 -15.97 -2.80
N LYS A 181 19.78 -16.44 -1.82
CA LYS A 181 19.28 -16.83 -0.48
C LYS A 181 19.16 -15.64 0.48
N SER A 182 19.98 -14.61 0.30
CA SER A 182 20.02 -13.40 1.12
C SER A 182 20.65 -12.23 0.37
N ILE A 183 20.55 -11.00 0.90
CA ILE A 183 21.17 -9.80 0.31
C ILE A 183 22.70 -9.96 0.22
N GLY A 184 23.34 -10.50 1.28
CA GLY A 184 24.79 -10.73 1.30
C GLY A 184 25.23 -11.81 0.31
N ASP A 185 24.43 -12.86 0.16
CA ASP A 185 24.62 -13.91 -0.85
C ASP A 185 24.50 -13.34 -2.27
N ALA A 186 23.52 -12.47 -2.52
CA ALA A 186 23.35 -11.78 -3.80
C ALA A 186 24.57 -10.88 -4.13
N VAL A 187 25.05 -10.09 -3.18
CA VAL A 187 26.25 -9.25 -3.38
C VAL A 187 27.47 -10.13 -3.69
N LYS A 188 27.68 -11.20 -2.92
CA LYS A 188 28.79 -12.14 -3.13
C LYS A 188 28.74 -12.74 -4.53
N VAL A 189 27.60 -13.27 -4.95
CA VAL A 189 27.41 -13.89 -6.27
C VAL A 189 27.61 -12.88 -7.41
N ILE A 190 27.11 -11.65 -7.28
CA ILE A 190 27.27 -10.61 -8.30
C ILE A 190 28.74 -10.23 -8.45
N VAL A 191 29.45 -10.01 -7.33
CA VAL A 191 30.85 -9.60 -7.36
C VAL A 191 31.74 -10.73 -7.89
N THR A 192 31.47 -11.99 -7.55
CA THR A 192 32.27 -13.13 -8.03
C THR A 192 32.03 -13.47 -9.50
N GLN A 193 30.79 -13.33 -10.00
CA GLN A 193 30.43 -13.71 -11.37
C GLN A 193 30.54 -12.56 -12.38
N GLU A 194 30.22 -11.33 -11.97
CA GLU A 194 30.13 -10.16 -12.86
C GLU A 194 31.14 -9.06 -12.53
N GLY A 195 31.88 -9.21 -11.42
CA GLY A 195 32.77 -8.18 -10.88
C GLY A 195 32.03 -7.00 -10.26
N ILE A 196 32.80 -6.04 -9.74
CA ILE A 196 32.26 -4.82 -9.09
C ILE A 196 31.39 -4.00 -10.05
N ARG A 197 31.70 -4.03 -11.36
CA ARG A 197 30.91 -3.36 -12.41
C ARG A 197 29.49 -3.93 -12.52
N GLY A 198 29.25 -5.17 -12.10
CA GLY A 198 27.91 -5.78 -12.05
C GLY A 198 26.93 -5.02 -11.15
N LEU A 199 27.43 -4.44 -10.04
CA LEU A 199 26.63 -3.62 -9.12
C LEU A 199 26.22 -2.26 -9.69
N TYR A 200 26.80 -1.85 -10.83
CA TYR A 200 26.55 -0.57 -11.49
C TYR A 200 25.91 -0.70 -12.88
N LYS A 201 25.47 -1.90 -13.26
CA LYS A 201 24.82 -2.16 -14.56
C LYS A 201 23.55 -1.32 -14.72
N GLY A 202 23.52 -0.50 -15.78
CA GLY A 202 22.42 0.40 -16.10
C GLY A 202 22.55 1.82 -15.51
N LEU A 203 23.65 2.18 -14.84
CA LEU A 203 23.83 3.51 -14.25
C LEU A 203 23.80 4.60 -15.33
N PHE A 204 24.50 4.36 -16.44
CA PHE A 204 24.58 5.32 -17.55
C PHE A 204 23.23 5.66 -18.19
N PRO A 205 22.38 4.69 -18.63
CA PRO A 205 21.03 5.02 -19.11
C PRO A 205 20.14 5.64 -18.02
N ASN A 206 20.39 5.36 -16.74
CA ASN A 206 19.68 6.00 -15.63
C ASN A 206 20.06 7.48 -15.44
N LEU A 207 21.29 7.88 -15.78
CA LEU A 207 21.74 9.26 -15.77
C LEU A 207 21.27 10.02 -17.02
N LEU A 208 21.37 9.40 -18.19
CA LEU A 208 20.95 10.01 -19.46
C LEU A 208 19.47 10.40 -19.48
N LYS A 209 18.59 9.63 -18.80
CA LYS A 209 17.16 9.94 -18.76
C LYS A 209 16.80 11.13 -17.87
N VAL A 210 17.71 11.60 -16.99
CA VAL A 210 17.37 12.62 -15.98
C VAL A 210 17.00 13.94 -16.64
N ALA A 211 17.83 14.44 -17.56
CA ALA A 211 17.60 15.73 -18.21
C ALA A 211 16.32 15.73 -19.09
N PRO A 212 16.09 14.75 -19.98
CA PRO A 212 14.85 14.69 -20.77
C PRO A 212 13.60 14.52 -19.89
N SER A 213 13.69 13.75 -18.81
CA SER A 213 12.56 13.57 -17.88
C SER A 213 12.19 14.88 -17.20
N MET A 214 13.17 15.66 -16.72
CA MET A 214 12.92 16.93 -16.06
C MET A 214 12.38 17.98 -17.02
N ALA A 215 12.94 18.07 -18.23
CA ALA A 215 12.47 19.00 -19.26
C ALA A 215 11.01 18.72 -19.66
N ALA A 216 10.69 17.46 -19.99
CA ALA A 216 9.33 17.07 -20.35
C ALA A 216 8.33 17.26 -19.20
N ASN A 217 8.75 17.02 -17.96
CA ASN A 217 7.92 17.21 -16.78
C ASN A 217 7.59 18.69 -16.57
N TRP A 218 8.58 19.58 -16.61
CA TRP A 218 8.36 21.02 -16.43
C TRP A 218 7.51 21.62 -17.55
N LEU A 219 7.85 21.32 -18.81
CA LEU A 219 7.10 21.81 -19.96
C LEU A 219 5.63 21.38 -19.92
N SER A 220 5.38 20.10 -19.64
CA SER A 220 4.01 19.58 -19.55
C SER A 220 3.27 20.12 -18.33
N PHE A 221 3.96 20.37 -17.22
CA PHE A 221 3.37 20.98 -16.03
C PHE A 221 2.92 22.41 -16.32
N GLU A 222 3.77 23.24 -16.93
CA GLU A 222 3.45 24.62 -17.28
C GLU A 222 2.29 24.68 -18.28
N MET A 223 2.39 23.94 -19.39
CA MET A 223 1.30 23.88 -20.39
C MET A 223 -0.04 23.44 -19.80
N THR A 224 -0.04 22.40 -18.96
CA THR A 224 -1.29 21.88 -18.37
C THR A 224 -1.83 22.82 -17.30
N ARG A 225 -0.97 23.37 -16.44
CA ARG A 225 -1.39 24.33 -15.40
C ARG A 225 -1.98 25.58 -16.04
N ASP A 226 -1.31 26.15 -17.02
CA ASP A 226 -1.72 27.41 -17.65
C ASP A 226 -3.02 27.21 -18.44
N PHE A 227 -3.19 26.05 -19.09
CA PHE A 227 -4.47 25.65 -19.68
C PHE A 227 -5.60 25.54 -18.64
N LEU A 228 -5.38 24.84 -17.52
CA LEU A 228 -6.41 24.63 -16.49
C LEU A 228 -6.79 25.92 -15.76
N VAL A 229 -5.82 26.79 -15.47
CA VAL A 229 -6.07 28.10 -14.85
C VAL A 229 -6.75 29.06 -15.83
N GLY A 230 -6.42 28.96 -17.13
CA GLY A 230 -7.07 29.73 -18.20
C GLY A 230 -8.55 29.38 -18.45
N LEU A 231 -9.06 28.29 -17.86
CA LEU A 231 -10.49 27.93 -17.94
C LEU A 231 -11.38 28.75 -16.99
N LYS A 232 -10.79 29.56 -16.11
CA LYS A 232 -11.51 30.40 -15.14
C LYS A 232 -12.47 31.34 -15.88
N PRO A 233 -13.77 31.34 -15.56
CA PRO A 233 -14.71 32.28 -16.15
C PRO A 233 -14.25 33.71 -15.87
N LEU A 234 -14.28 34.58 -16.89
CA LEU A 234 -14.13 36.02 -16.67
C LEU A 234 -15.27 36.45 -15.75
N GLU A 235 -14.94 37.01 -14.59
CA GLU A 235 -15.96 37.70 -13.78
C GLU A 235 -16.63 38.77 -14.66
N PRO A 236 -17.97 38.89 -14.65
CA PRO A 236 -18.60 40.05 -15.24
C PRO A 236 -18.08 41.27 -14.48
N GLN A 237 -17.32 42.11 -15.17
CA GLN A 237 -16.94 43.45 -14.70
C GLN A 237 -18.23 44.15 -14.25
N SER A 238 -18.35 44.43 -12.96
CA SER A 238 -19.45 45.25 -12.47
C SER A 238 -19.33 46.64 -13.11
N PRO A 239 -20.44 47.28 -13.54
CA PRO A 239 -20.35 48.54 -14.30
C PRO A 239 -19.83 49.76 -13.51
N ASN A 240 -19.39 49.61 -12.26
CA ASN A 240 -19.08 50.72 -11.38
C ASN A 240 -17.71 50.59 -10.71
N LYS A 241 -16.64 50.57 -11.53
CA LYS A 241 -15.30 51.03 -11.10
C LYS A 241 -14.57 51.82 -12.20
N ALA A 242 -15.32 52.49 -13.08
CA ALA A 242 -14.76 53.35 -14.12
C ALA A 242 -14.59 54.83 -13.67
N SER A 243 -14.82 55.16 -12.39
CA SER A 243 -14.73 56.54 -11.88
C SER A 243 -13.71 56.73 -10.76
N ALA A 244 -12.60 55.99 -10.78
CA ALA A 244 -11.48 56.22 -9.84
C ALA A 244 -10.11 56.07 -10.52
N ILE A 245 -10.03 56.29 -11.83
CA ILE A 245 -8.76 56.36 -12.57
C ILE A 245 -8.83 57.64 -13.42
N SER A 246 -8.76 58.78 -12.76
CA SER A 246 -8.57 60.09 -13.39
C SER A 246 -7.95 61.05 -12.38
N SER A 247 -6.74 60.74 -11.89
CA SER A 247 -5.78 61.69 -11.32
C SER A 247 -4.68 60.96 -10.55
N ALA A 248 -3.71 60.38 -11.25
CA ALA A 248 -2.37 60.18 -10.68
C ALA A 248 -1.41 59.77 -11.80
N GLU A 249 -0.84 60.82 -12.37
CA GLU A 249 0.28 60.82 -13.29
C GLU A 249 1.58 60.42 -12.54
N TRP A 250 2.63 60.09 -13.31
CA TRP A 250 4.05 59.87 -12.92
C TRP A 250 4.48 58.45 -12.47
N ARG A 251 5.25 57.74 -13.30
CA ARG A 251 6.73 57.71 -13.41
C ARG A 251 7.39 57.01 -12.21
N GLY A 252 8.06 55.89 -12.46
CA GLY A 252 8.94 55.25 -11.46
C GLY A 252 10.25 56.02 -11.30
N PRO A 253 11.33 55.39 -10.81
CA PRO A 253 11.45 54.42 -9.72
C PRO A 253 12.14 55.10 -8.50
N MET A 254 12.63 54.29 -7.54
CA MET A 254 13.68 54.64 -6.54
C MET A 254 13.22 55.04 -5.13
N THR A 255 13.53 54.14 -4.17
CA THR A 255 13.85 54.41 -2.73
C THR A 255 12.66 54.99 -1.91
N TRP A 256 12.45 54.85 -0.61
CA TRP A 256 13.22 55.08 0.61
C TRP A 256 12.42 54.36 1.75
N LEU A 257 13.05 53.56 2.61
CA LEU A 257 13.30 53.89 4.03
C LEU A 257 12.10 54.41 4.84
N THR A 258 11.67 53.57 5.78
CA THR A 258 11.34 53.87 7.19
C THR A 258 10.61 55.17 7.51
N THR A 259 9.32 55.07 7.86
CA THR A 259 8.78 55.58 9.14
C THR A 259 7.40 54.97 9.34
N VAL A 260 7.26 54.03 10.27
CA VAL A 260 5.96 53.62 10.81
C VAL A 260 5.91 54.21 12.20
N GLU A 261 5.26 55.36 12.32
CA GLU A 261 4.86 55.92 13.59
C GLU A 261 3.81 55.02 14.24
N ALA A 262 3.95 54.92 15.56
CA ALA A 262 3.21 54.02 16.42
C ALA A 262 1.80 54.56 16.68
N GLU A 263 0.78 53.82 16.25
CA GLU A 263 -0.50 53.81 16.94
C GLU A 263 -0.59 52.54 17.79
N HIS A 264 -0.44 52.73 19.10
CA HIS A 264 -0.70 51.73 20.13
C HIS A 264 -2.21 51.45 20.20
N VAL A 265 -2.73 50.68 19.25
CA VAL A 265 -3.98 49.95 19.46
C VAL A 265 -3.63 48.72 20.28
N ASN A 266 -4.01 48.72 21.56
CA ASN A 266 -3.92 47.59 22.47
C ASN A 266 -4.93 46.49 22.07
N GLN A 267 -4.75 45.94 20.87
CA GLN A 267 -5.29 44.64 20.52
C GLN A 267 -4.27 43.61 20.99
N LYS A 268 -4.52 43.04 22.17
CA LYS A 268 -3.87 41.78 22.54
C LYS A 268 -3.95 40.85 21.33
N PRO A 269 -2.83 40.28 20.85
CA PRO A 269 -2.89 39.37 19.73
C PRO A 269 -3.85 38.26 20.13
N ILE A 270 -4.93 38.09 19.35
CA ILE A 270 -5.75 36.89 19.45
C ILE A 270 -4.78 35.77 19.07
N VAL A 271 -4.16 35.18 20.09
CA VAL A 271 -3.36 33.98 19.96
C VAL A 271 -4.33 33.01 19.31
N ALA A 272 -4.11 32.71 18.03
CA ALA A 272 -4.80 31.64 17.35
C ALA A 272 -4.48 30.40 18.18
N GLY A 273 -5.38 30.09 19.12
CA GLY A 273 -5.23 28.96 20.01
C GLY A 273 -5.00 27.78 19.10
N LYS A 274 -3.87 27.08 19.27
CA LYS A 274 -3.72 25.75 18.74
C LYS A 274 -4.87 24.95 19.35
N MET A 275 -6.00 24.88 18.66
CA MET A 275 -7.09 23.98 18.98
C MET A 275 -6.58 22.57 18.67
N GLY A 276 -5.80 22.03 19.60
CA GLY A 276 -5.60 20.60 19.67
C GLY A 276 -6.98 19.98 19.88
N ILE A 277 -7.39 19.12 18.96
CA ILE A 277 -8.55 18.26 19.20
C ILE A 277 -8.10 17.32 20.32
N ASP A 278 -8.73 17.42 21.49
CA ASP A 278 -8.54 16.45 22.56
C ASP A 278 -9.12 15.11 22.09
N LEU A 279 -8.24 14.16 21.82
CA LEU A 279 -8.62 12.83 21.34
C LEU A 279 -8.53 11.88 22.53
N ASP A 280 -9.66 11.25 22.91
CA ASP A 280 -9.70 10.24 23.99
C ASP A 280 -8.62 9.14 23.83
N ARG A 281 -8.27 8.79 22.59
CA ARG A 281 -7.22 7.81 22.26
C ARG A 281 -6.53 8.13 20.94
N HIS A 282 -5.21 8.19 20.98
CA HIS A 282 -4.40 8.21 19.76
C HIS A 282 -4.26 6.78 19.17
N HIS A 283 -4.44 6.66 17.85
CA HIS A 283 -4.27 5.42 17.06
C HIS A 283 -5.29 4.29 17.30
N VAL A 284 -6.57 4.54 17.04
CA VAL A 284 -7.59 3.48 17.04
C VAL A 284 -7.29 2.46 15.93
N ARG A 285 -6.79 1.28 16.31
CA ARG A 285 -6.53 0.16 15.40
C ARG A 285 -7.58 -0.93 15.57
N SER A 286 -8.09 -1.44 14.45
CA SER A 286 -8.95 -2.62 14.47
C SER A 286 -8.12 -3.88 14.80
N THR A 287 -8.54 -4.62 15.81
CA THR A 287 -7.90 -5.88 16.23
C THR A 287 -8.30 -7.07 15.35
N HIS A 288 -9.35 -6.92 14.54
CA HIS A 288 -9.89 -8.00 13.73
C HIS A 288 -9.15 -8.12 12.38
N ARG A 289 -8.90 -9.37 11.98
CA ARG A 289 -8.34 -9.66 10.65
C ARG A 289 -9.38 -9.35 9.58
N LYS A 290 -8.94 -8.67 8.52
CA LYS A 290 -9.76 -8.33 7.34
C LYS A 290 -9.62 -9.33 6.18
N ALA A 291 -8.60 -10.20 6.23
CA ALA A 291 -8.30 -11.19 5.20
C ALA A 291 -7.64 -12.44 5.83
N PRO A 292 -7.76 -13.63 5.19
CA PRO A 292 -7.00 -14.80 5.63
C PRO A 292 -5.52 -14.63 5.27
N LYS A 293 -4.61 -15.09 6.15
CA LYS A 293 -3.16 -15.13 5.86
C LYS A 293 -2.75 -16.31 4.94
N SER A 294 -3.65 -17.28 4.76
CA SER A 294 -3.37 -18.53 4.04
C SER A 294 -3.34 -18.32 2.52
N ASP A 295 -2.46 -19.04 1.82
CA ASP A 295 -2.37 -19.00 0.36
C ASP A 295 -3.28 -19.97 -0.39
N ASN A 296 -3.92 -20.90 0.33
CA ASN A 296 -4.92 -21.82 -0.23
C ASN A 296 -6.00 -21.06 -1.03
N VAL A 297 -6.05 -21.33 -2.34
CA VAL A 297 -6.95 -20.70 -3.31
C VAL A 297 -8.42 -20.98 -2.98
N TYR A 298 -8.77 -22.22 -2.63
CA TYR A 298 -10.14 -22.59 -2.25
C TYR A 298 -10.64 -21.81 -1.03
N LEU A 299 -9.77 -21.58 -0.05
CA LEU A 299 -10.13 -20.74 1.10
C LEU A 299 -10.37 -19.28 0.68
N LYS A 300 -9.56 -18.74 -0.24
CA LYS A 300 -9.73 -17.38 -0.78
C LYS A 300 -11.05 -17.26 -1.57
N LEU A 301 -11.44 -18.29 -2.32
CA LEU A 301 -12.73 -18.34 -3.03
C LEU A 301 -13.92 -18.38 -2.06
N LEU A 302 -13.88 -19.26 -1.05
CA LEU A 302 -14.90 -19.30 0.00
C LEU A 302 -15.03 -17.97 0.74
N VAL A 303 -13.91 -17.30 1.01
CA VAL A 303 -13.90 -15.96 1.60
C VAL A 303 -14.61 -14.94 0.69
N LYS A 304 -14.35 -14.95 -0.62
CA LYS A 304 -15.05 -14.07 -1.56
C LYS A 304 -16.56 -14.32 -1.56
N LEU A 305 -16.97 -15.59 -1.58
CA LEU A 305 -18.37 -16.01 -1.51
C LEU A 305 -19.05 -15.50 -0.21
N TYR A 306 -18.48 -15.79 0.95
CA TYR A 306 -19.06 -15.36 2.23
C TYR A 306 -18.95 -13.85 2.47
N ALA A 307 -17.98 -13.16 1.87
CA ALA A 307 -17.92 -11.70 1.88
C ALA A 307 -19.07 -11.08 1.07
N PHE A 308 -19.38 -11.67 -0.08
CA PHE A 308 -20.55 -11.28 -0.87
C PHE A 308 -21.85 -11.52 -0.09
N LEU A 309 -22.03 -12.72 0.46
CA LEU A 309 -23.23 -13.07 1.23
C LEU A 309 -23.39 -12.19 2.47
N ALA A 310 -22.33 -12.00 3.27
CA ALA A 310 -22.38 -11.18 4.48
C ALA A 310 -22.76 -9.72 4.22
N ARG A 311 -22.45 -9.20 3.03
CA ARG A 311 -22.85 -7.85 2.61
C ARG A 311 -24.28 -7.79 2.08
N ARG A 312 -24.78 -8.86 1.47
CA ARG A 312 -26.06 -8.87 0.73
C ARG A 312 -27.25 -9.46 1.49
N THR A 313 -27.04 -10.31 2.49
CA THR A 313 -28.12 -11.10 3.12
C THR A 313 -28.51 -10.63 4.53
N GLU A 314 -27.88 -9.59 5.05
CA GLU A 314 -28.01 -9.05 6.44
C GLU A 314 -27.77 -10.06 7.59
N ALA A 315 -27.76 -11.36 7.32
CA ALA A 315 -27.68 -12.45 8.28
C ALA A 315 -26.36 -12.42 9.07
N ASN A 316 -26.49 -12.44 10.40
CA ASN A 316 -25.35 -12.47 11.31
C ASN A 316 -24.52 -13.76 11.17
N PHE A 317 -25.15 -14.86 10.75
CA PHE A 317 -24.48 -16.13 10.46
C PHE A 317 -23.31 -15.95 9.49
N ASN A 318 -23.56 -15.31 8.34
CA ASN A 318 -22.56 -15.09 7.31
C ASN A 318 -21.39 -14.21 7.80
N LYS A 319 -21.68 -13.17 8.58
CA LYS A 319 -20.66 -12.32 9.23
C LYS A 319 -19.79 -13.14 10.20
N VAL A 320 -20.36 -14.10 10.92
CA VAL A 320 -19.60 -14.98 11.83
C VAL A 320 -18.76 -16.00 11.06
N VAL A 321 -19.32 -16.65 10.03
CA VAL A 321 -18.59 -17.61 9.18
C VAL A 321 -17.41 -16.92 8.50
N LEU A 322 -17.61 -15.74 7.90
CA LEU A 322 -16.55 -14.93 7.29
C LEU A 322 -15.42 -14.61 8.28
N ARG A 323 -15.77 -14.12 9.48
CA ARG A 323 -14.78 -13.87 10.54
C ARG A 323 -14.01 -15.13 10.93
N ARG A 324 -14.66 -16.30 10.95
CA ARG A 324 -14.01 -17.58 11.25
C ARG A 324 -13.10 -18.06 10.11
N LEU A 325 -13.43 -17.78 8.85
CA LEU A 325 -12.56 -18.10 7.70
C LEU A 325 -11.24 -17.32 7.75
N PHE A 326 -11.24 -16.09 8.27
CA PHE A 326 -10.03 -15.27 8.47
C PHE A 326 -9.12 -15.76 9.62
N MET A 327 -9.63 -16.61 10.51
CA MET A 327 -8.89 -17.04 11.69
C MET A 327 -7.69 -17.93 11.34
N SER A 328 -6.62 -17.83 12.12
CA SER A 328 -5.50 -18.77 12.06
C SER A 328 -5.95 -20.19 12.43
N ARG A 329 -5.16 -21.20 12.03
CA ARG A 329 -5.41 -22.62 12.36
C ARG A 329 -5.55 -22.84 13.87
N MET A 330 -4.73 -22.18 14.69
CA MET A 330 -4.83 -22.21 16.16
C MET A 330 -6.20 -21.78 16.70
N ASN A 331 -6.86 -20.84 16.02
CA ASN A 331 -8.16 -20.31 16.42
C ASN A 331 -9.35 -21.04 15.76
N ARG A 332 -9.05 -22.02 14.90
CA ARG A 332 -9.95 -23.01 14.28
C ARG A 332 -9.56 -24.44 14.72
N PRO A 333 -9.67 -24.75 16.03
CA PRO A 333 -9.36 -26.09 16.53
C PRO A 333 -10.27 -27.14 15.89
N PRO A 334 -9.79 -28.39 15.75
CA PRO A 334 -10.61 -29.48 15.26
C PRO A 334 -11.80 -29.78 16.19
N VAL A 335 -12.84 -30.38 15.65
CA VAL A 335 -14.05 -30.78 16.36
C VAL A 335 -14.24 -32.29 16.17
N SER A 336 -14.42 -33.03 17.27
CA SER A 336 -14.68 -34.47 17.22
C SER A 336 -16.16 -34.78 17.00
N LEU A 337 -16.48 -35.95 16.43
CA LEU A 337 -17.86 -36.44 16.28
C LEU A 337 -18.60 -36.53 17.62
N SER A 338 -17.93 -37.00 18.67
CA SER A 338 -18.46 -37.04 20.04
C SER A 338 -18.91 -35.66 20.54
N ARG A 339 -18.15 -34.62 20.21
CA ARG A 339 -18.47 -33.24 20.58
C ARG A 339 -19.63 -32.69 19.77
N ILE A 340 -19.77 -33.09 18.50
CA ILE A 340 -20.93 -32.71 17.69
C ILE A 340 -22.19 -33.33 18.30
N LYS A 341 -22.19 -34.65 18.55
CA LYS A 341 -23.29 -35.35 19.22
C LYS A 341 -23.67 -34.70 20.56
N GLY A 342 -22.69 -34.41 21.41
CA GLY A 342 -22.94 -33.80 22.73
C GLY A 342 -23.35 -32.33 22.71
N GLN A 343 -23.39 -31.67 21.54
CA GLN A 343 -23.87 -30.29 21.39
C GLN A 343 -25.20 -30.19 20.65
N ILE A 344 -25.70 -31.30 20.10
CA ILE A 344 -27.05 -31.39 19.54
C ILE A 344 -27.99 -31.65 20.71
N THR A 345 -28.76 -30.63 21.10
CA THR A 345 -29.82 -30.75 22.12
C THR A 345 -31.07 -31.38 21.51
N LYS A 346 -31.91 -32.03 22.33
CA LYS A 346 -33.24 -32.52 21.92
C LYS A 346 -34.03 -31.38 21.24
N GLY A 347 -34.49 -31.60 20.00
CA GLY A 347 -35.17 -30.59 19.17
C GLY A 347 -34.28 -29.80 18.19
N GLN A 348 -32.99 -30.15 18.08
CA GLN A 348 -32.08 -29.57 17.09
C GLN A 348 -31.47 -30.61 16.14
N GLU A 349 -32.07 -31.79 16.08
CA GLU A 349 -31.55 -32.95 15.33
C GLU A 349 -31.59 -32.73 13.81
N ASP A 350 -32.58 -31.98 13.33
CA ASP A 350 -32.72 -31.64 11.91
C ASP A 350 -31.82 -30.49 11.45
N LYS A 351 -31.13 -29.81 12.39
CA LYS A 351 -30.29 -28.65 12.04
C LYS A 351 -28.98 -29.11 11.40
N THR A 352 -28.59 -28.41 10.34
CA THR A 352 -27.27 -28.63 9.72
C THR A 352 -26.17 -28.09 10.63
N VAL A 353 -25.27 -28.95 11.09
CA VAL A 353 -24.15 -28.57 11.94
C VAL A 353 -23.05 -27.93 11.09
N VAL A 354 -22.61 -26.72 11.45
CA VAL A 354 -21.60 -25.98 10.69
C VAL A 354 -20.32 -25.82 11.51
N VAL A 355 -19.19 -26.26 10.95
CA VAL A 355 -17.86 -26.17 11.58
C VAL A 355 -16.85 -25.55 10.63
N VAL A 356 -16.41 -24.32 10.93
CA VAL A 356 -15.29 -23.68 10.20
C VAL A 356 -13.96 -24.21 10.74
N GLY A 357 -13.65 -25.47 10.41
CA GLY A 357 -12.50 -26.20 10.92
C GLY A 357 -12.43 -27.61 10.34
N THR A 358 -11.62 -28.47 10.97
CA THR A 358 -11.51 -29.89 10.61
C THR A 358 -12.37 -30.74 11.54
N ILE A 359 -13.10 -31.69 10.98
CA ILE A 359 -13.84 -32.69 11.75
C ILE A 359 -13.01 -33.97 11.85
N THR A 360 -12.82 -34.42 13.10
CA THR A 360 -12.05 -35.60 13.45
C THR A 360 -12.95 -36.69 14.01
N ASP A 361 -12.58 -37.94 13.77
CA ASP A 361 -13.25 -39.08 14.36
C ASP A 361 -12.96 -39.18 15.87
N ASP A 362 -13.82 -39.89 16.59
CA ASP A 362 -13.62 -40.28 17.99
C ASP A 362 -14.06 -41.74 18.16
N ASN A 363 -13.08 -42.64 18.25
CA ASN A 363 -13.31 -44.09 18.35
C ASN A 363 -14.09 -44.48 19.61
N ARG A 364 -14.14 -43.61 20.62
CA ARG A 364 -14.89 -43.85 21.87
C ARG A 364 -16.39 -43.69 21.68
N LEU A 365 -16.81 -42.98 20.64
CA LEU A 365 -18.20 -42.95 20.23
C LEU A 365 -18.45 -44.21 19.42
N LEU A 366 -19.29 -45.13 19.89
CA LEU A 366 -19.58 -46.39 19.19
C LEU A 366 -20.53 -46.13 18.01
N GLU A 367 -21.66 -45.48 18.28
CA GLU A 367 -22.69 -45.19 17.30
C GLU A 367 -22.77 -43.69 17.01
N VAL A 368 -22.68 -43.35 15.73
CA VAL A 368 -22.85 -41.99 15.23
C VAL A 368 -24.31 -41.83 14.82
N PRO A 369 -25.06 -40.85 15.37
CA PRO A 369 -26.43 -40.61 14.93
C PRO A 369 -26.42 -39.97 13.54
N LYS A 370 -27.52 -40.14 12.80
CA LYS A 370 -27.72 -39.48 11.51
C LYS A 370 -27.65 -37.96 11.70
N MET A 371 -26.73 -37.31 10.99
CA MET A 371 -26.53 -35.86 11.08
C MET A 371 -26.01 -35.29 9.76
N THR A 372 -26.41 -34.06 9.44
CA THR A 372 -25.87 -33.31 8.31
C THR A 372 -24.85 -32.31 8.81
N VAL A 373 -23.62 -32.40 8.30
CA VAL A 373 -22.50 -31.60 8.80
C VAL A 373 -21.79 -30.90 7.65
N ALA A 374 -21.63 -29.58 7.75
CA ALA A 374 -20.87 -28.75 6.83
C ALA A 374 -19.53 -28.31 7.45
N ALA A 375 -18.40 -28.57 6.79
CA ALA A 375 -17.09 -28.15 7.30
C ALA A 375 -16.06 -27.84 6.22
N LEU A 376 -14.92 -27.26 6.65
CA LEU A 376 -13.78 -27.02 5.75
C LEU A 376 -13.06 -28.31 5.36
N ARG A 377 -13.00 -29.29 6.26
CA ARG A 377 -12.32 -30.56 6.04
C ARG A 377 -12.90 -31.64 6.93
N PHE A 378 -13.01 -32.85 6.40
CA PHE A 378 -13.29 -34.07 7.14
C PHE A 378 -12.03 -34.96 7.12
N THR A 379 -11.75 -35.63 8.24
CA THR A 379 -10.87 -36.80 8.21
C THR A 379 -11.58 -37.95 7.49
N ALA A 380 -10.81 -38.83 6.84
CA ALA A 380 -11.38 -39.94 6.05
C ALA A 380 -12.30 -40.82 6.91
N THR A 381 -11.82 -41.20 8.09
CA THR A 381 -12.58 -42.01 9.06
C THR A 381 -13.86 -41.32 9.52
N ALA A 382 -13.80 -40.02 9.87
CA ALA A 382 -15.00 -39.28 10.27
C ALA A 382 -16.03 -39.19 9.14
N ARG A 383 -15.59 -38.98 7.89
CA ARG A 383 -16.48 -38.94 6.73
C ARG A 383 -17.15 -40.30 6.53
N SER A 384 -16.40 -41.40 6.53
CA SER A 384 -16.96 -42.74 6.35
C SER A 384 -18.00 -43.07 7.41
N ARG A 385 -17.76 -42.71 8.67
CA ARG A 385 -18.69 -42.97 9.77
C ARG A 385 -19.98 -42.12 9.69
N ILE A 386 -19.89 -40.86 9.28
CA ILE A 386 -21.08 -40.01 9.08
C ILE A 386 -21.95 -40.59 7.95
N LEU A 387 -21.33 -40.97 6.83
CA LEU A 387 -22.05 -41.55 5.68
C LEU A 387 -22.64 -42.92 6.03
N ALA A 388 -21.91 -43.77 6.75
CA ALA A 388 -22.41 -45.07 7.21
C ALA A 388 -23.62 -44.95 8.15
N ALA A 389 -23.70 -43.88 8.94
CA ALA A 389 -24.86 -43.56 9.76
C ALA A 389 -26.05 -42.96 8.97
N GLY A 390 -25.96 -42.89 7.63
CA GLY A 390 -26.97 -42.29 6.77
C GLY A 390 -27.01 -40.74 6.85
N GLY A 391 -25.96 -40.12 7.41
CA GLY A 391 -25.79 -38.68 7.46
C GLY A 391 -25.18 -38.11 6.18
N GLU A 392 -25.01 -36.79 6.13
CA GLU A 392 -24.49 -36.10 4.95
C GLU A 392 -23.32 -35.18 5.32
N THR A 393 -22.25 -35.20 4.51
CA THR A 393 -21.11 -34.29 4.66
C THR A 393 -21.10 -33.24 3.57
N LEU A 394 -21.26 -31.97 3.96
CA LEU A 394 -21.32 -30.82 3.06
C LEU A 394 -20.03 -29.99 3.08
N THR A 395 -19.74 -29.37 1.95
CA THR A 395 -18.78 -28.24 1.88
C THR A 395 -19.49 -26.92 2.21
N LEU A 396 -18.71 -25.89 2.55
CA LEU A 396 -19.29 -24.59 2.91
C LEU A 396 -19.93 -23.87 1.71
N ASP A 397 -19.46 -24.13 0.49
CA ASP A 397 -20.08 -23.66 -0.75
C ASP A 397 -21.44 -24.35 -1.02
N GLN A 398 -21.53 -25.67 -0.82
CA GLN A 398 -22.81 -26.39 -0.90
C GLN A 398 -23.80 -25.89 0.15
N LEU A 399 -23.33 -25.62 1.37
CA LEU A 399 -24.15 -25.02 2.42
C LEU A 399 -24.66 -23.64 2.02
N ALA A 400 -23.81 -22.81 1.41
CA ALA A 400 -24.19 -21.47 0.97
C ALA A 400 -25.26 -21.49 -0.13
N LEU A 401 -25.28 -22.52 -0.98
CA LEU A 401 -26.33 -22.73 -1.97
C LEU A 401 -27.66 -23.15 -1.33
N ARG A 402 -27.62 -24.06 -0.34
CA ARG A 402 -28.84 -24.57 0.32
C ARG A 402 -29.46 -23.58 1.30
N ALA A 403 -28.63 -22.91 2.09
CA ALA A 403 -29.04 -22.03 3.18
C ALA A 403 -28.23 -20.72 3.12
N PRO A 404 -28.49 -19.82 2.14
CA PRO A 404 -27.72 -18.59 1.95
C PRO A 404 -27.81 -17.63 3.15
N THR A 405 -28.88 -17.69 3.94
CA THR A 405 -29.06 -16.92 5.18
C THR A 405 -28.55 -17.66 6.43
N GLY A 406 -28.21 -18.95 6.32
CA GLY A 406 -27.85 -19.80 7.45
C GLY A 406 -29.05 -20.26 8.29
N SER A 407 -30.27 -20.26 7.74
CA SER A 407 -31.45 -20.83 8.39
C SER A 407 -31.24 -22.32 8.73
N ASN A 408 -31.81 -22.76 9.86
CA ASN A 408 -31.70 -24.14 10.35
C ASN A 408 -30.26 -24.67 10.48
N THR A 409 -29.31 -23.80 10.81
CA THR A 409 -27.91 -24.20 11.07
C THR A 409 -27.53 -24.11 12.55
N LEU A 410 -26.65 -25.01 12.98
CA LEU A 410 -26.02 -24.98 14.30
C LEU A 410 -24.51 -24.74 14.16
N LEU A 411 -24.06 -23.52 14.45
CA LEU A 411 -22.67 -23.13 14.25
C LEU A 411 -21.78 -23.50 15.45
N LEU A 412 -21.07 -24.62 15.36
CA LEU A 412 -20.21 -25.13 16.42
C LEU A 412 -18.76 -24.62 16.34
N ARG A 413 -18.06 -24.66 17.47
CA ARG A 413 -16.63 -24.33 17.57
C ARG A 413 -15.90 -25.34 18.45
N GLY A 414 -14.73 -25.77 18.00
CA GLY A 414 -13.87 -26.64 18.81
C GLY A 414 -13.26 -25.94 20.03
N PRO A 415 -12.73 -26.72 20.99
CA PRO A 415 -12.13 -26.19 22.21
C PRO A 415 -10.77 -25.54 21.91
N LYS A 416 -10.63 -24.23 22.14
CA LYS A 416 -9.37 -23.50 21.92
C LYS A 416 -8.29 -23.78 22.95
N ASN A 417 -8.73 -24.06 24.18
CA ASN A 417 -7.90 -24.09 25.38
C ASN A 417 -7.37 -25.49 25.70
N ALA A 418 -7.70 -26.50 24.89
CA ALA A 418 -7.25 -27.88 25.07
C ALA A 418 -5.77 -28.10 24.69
N ARG A 419 -5.09 -27.09 24.12
CA ARG A 419 -3.72 -27.19 23.64
C ARG A 419 -2.71 -27.17 24.78
N GLU A 420 -1.61 -27.90 24.61
CA GLU A 420 -0.56 -27.99 25.62
C GLU A 420 0.03 -26.63 26.01
N ALA A 421 0.26 -25.75 25.04
CA ALA A 421 0.76 -24.40 25.28
C ALA A 421 -0.11 -23.62 26.31
N VAL A 422 -1.44 -23.82 26.30
CA VAL A 422 -2.36 -23.11 27.19
C VAL A 422 -2.20 -23.56 28.65
N LYS A 423 -1.73 -24.80 28.88
CA LYS A 423 -1.43 -25.31 30.23
C LYS A 423 -0.24 -24.61 30.87
N HIS A 424 0.63 -24.01 30.06
CA HIS A 424 1.80 -23.26 30.49
C HIS A 424 1.55 -21.75 30.62
N PHE A 425 0.44 -21.23 30.09
CA PHE A 425 0.13 -19.80 30.16
C PHE A 425 -0.26 -19.37 31.58
N GLY A 426 0.31 -18.26 32.03
CA GLY A 426 0.22 -17.69 33.39
C GLY A 426 1.60 -17.20 33.85
N MET A 427 1.66 -16.31 34.83
CA MET A 427 2.92 -15.71 35.29
C MET A 427 3.34 -16.26 36.64
N GLY A 428 4.45 -17.00 36.68
CA GLY A 428 5.03 -17.49 37.93
C GLY A 428 4.63 -18.92 38.30
N PRO A 429 5.14 -19.43 39.42
CA PRO A 429 4.79 -20.75 39.91
C PRO A 429 3.36 -20.65 40.45
N HIS A 430 2.37 -21.00 39.65
CA HIS A 430 0.98 -21.04 40.06
C HIS A 430 0.53 -22.47 40.39
N LYS A 431 -0.50 -22.55 41.23
CA LYS A 431 -1.30 -23.76 41.45
C LYS A 431 -1.88 -24.23 40.10
N HIS A 432 -1.70 -25.50 39.77
CA HIS A 432 -2.24 -26.18 38.58
C HIS A 432 -1.69 -25.74 37.20
N LYS A 433 -0.61 -24.94 37.12
CA LYS A 433 0.08 -24.66 35.85
C LYS A 433 1.20 -25.65 35.60
N LYS A 434 1.32 -26.10 34.34
CA LYS A 434 2.35 -27.06 33.95
C LYS A 434 3.70 -26.33 33.80
N PRO A 435 4.78 -26.78 34.45
CA PRO A 435 6.10 -26.19 34.25
C PRO A 435 6.70 -26.59 32.89
N TYR A 436 7.62 -25.76 32.38
CA TYR A 436 8.43 -26.08 31.21
C TYR A 436 9.61 -26.97 31.61
N VAL A 437 9.39 -28.28 31.62
CA VAL A 437 10.44 -29.28 31.88
C VAL A 437 10.78 -30.05 30.63
N GLN A 438 12.07 -30.29 30.39
CA GLN A 438 12.54 -31.16 29.29
C GLN A 438 12.15 -32.62 29.54
N SER A 439 12.34 -33.09 30.78
CA SER A 439 12.07 -34.47 31.21
C SER A 439 11.10 -34.50 32.38
N LYS A 440 10.26 -35.54 32.45
CA LYS A 440 9.38 -35.79 33.59
C LYS A 440 9.96 -36.90 34.46
N GLY A 441 9.99 -36.70 35.78
CA GLY A 441 10.53 -37.70 36.69
C GLY A 441 10.56 -37.23 38.15
N ARG A 442 11.06 -38.07 39.05
CA ARG A 442 11.23 -37.72 40.48
C ARG A 442 12.24 -36.58 40.68
N LYS A 443 13.30 -36.56 39.87
CA LYS A 443 14.42 -35.61 39.99
C LYS A 443 14.14 -34.23 39.36
N PHE A 444 13.10 -34.10 38.53
CA PHE A 444 12.83 -32.87 37.77
C PHE A 444 11.69 -32.05 38.40
N GLU A 445 12.00 -30.87 38.94
CA GLU A 445 11.06 -29.87 39.47
C GLU A 445 9.99 -30.39 40.47
N LYS A 446 10.35 -31.36 41.33
CA LYS A 446 9.44 -31.93 42.35
C LYS A 446 9.89 -31.71 43.80
N ALA A 447 10.99 -30.98 44.02
CA ALA A 447 11.61 -30.77 45.34
C ALA A 447 11.11 -29.48 46.03
N ARG A 448 11.98 -28.48 46.20
CA ARG A 448 11.66 -27.20 46.85
C ARG A 448 10.52 -26.48 46.10
N GLY A 449 9.57 -25.89 46.83
CA GLY A 449 8.45 -25.14 46.25
C GLY A 449 7.25 -25.99 45.79
N ARG A 450 7.38 -27.33 45.71
CA ARG A 450 6.26 -28.23 45.36
C ARG A 450 5.78 -29.10 46.52
N ARG A 451 6.56 -29.17 47.62
CA ARG A 451 6.27 -29.98 48.81
C ARG A 451 6.53 -29.15 50.05
N ARG A 452 5.64 -29.24 51.05
CA ARG A 452 5.79 -28.54 52.33
C ARG A 452 7.08 -28.94 53.06
N SER A 453 7.52 -30.19 52.91
CA SER A 453 8.75 -30.71 53.54
C SER A 453 10.06 -30.14 52.99
N ARG A 454 10.04 -29.31 51.95
CA ARG A 454 11.24 -28.70 51.34
C ARG A 454 11.04 -27.19 51.19
N GLY A 455 11.13 -26.47 52.30
CA GLY A 455 11.10 -25.01 52.38
C GLY A 455 9.68 -24.41 52.33
N PHE A 456 8.98 -24.54 51.20
CA PHE A 456 7.62 -24.00 51.03
C PHE A 456 6.85 -24.75 49.93
N LYS A 457 5.53 -24.54 49.84
CA LYS A 457 4.66 -25.13 48.81
C LYS A 457 3.83 -24.05 48.13
N VAL A 458 4.00 -23.96 46.81
CA VAL A 458 3.22 -23.14 45.88
C VAL A 458 1.82 -23.69 45.65
#